data_AF-A0A7S1Y8X5-F1
#
_entry.id   AF-A0A7S1Y8X5-F1
#
_cell.length_a   1.000
_cell.length_b   1.000
_cell.length_c   1.000
_cell.angle_alpha   90.00
_cell.angle_beta   90.00
_cell.angle_gamma   90.00
#
_symmetry.space_group_name_H-M   'P 1'
#
loop_
_entity.id
_entity.type
_entity.pdbx_description
1 polymer ?
#
loop_
_entity_poly.entity_id
_entity_poly.type
_entity_poly.pdbx_seq_one_letter_code
_entity_poly.pdbx_strand_id
1 'polypeptide(L)'
;MSSAADRNAEIWSTRLQKELLALTTATKESPLLPPFINLEKHELDIGQGTCKVSFVIDVPNPKETTPTAAAEPTTPSTSEGGETPQSPSATEGASAASSASSDAAPAATAAEAPRIVVALNVSLARKPSDGSLDATAPAYPFIPPSSTLASGATLFPSGSTIKNGDPIAIDCDWTPSLHLTDAILNVGLQVKESILQGEPLHAALGNNTGDSIEDTVDDLVKGAKNFGNFLGSSARGMASSLSELGASAAATKPKKPMTMPKVPKFTMPKRQPKQPRAKATAKEININDEINLLESPWVDCRGLYSCKAIRRPGFIEDAMTIANQKAGGQVAGAGFAGLGSTFRSFAASAKSVMEESFVMITDTHIIELRSSKLNLSQGTVTFAISIDLMAKLKFRREESISLFFKPAPNDPLIMMCPD
;
A
#
# COMPACT_ATOMS: atom_id res chain seq x y z
N MET A 1 -6.45 7.31 34.00
CA MET A 1 -5.71 6.84 32.81
C MET A 1 -6.21 5.44 32.52
N SER A 2 -6.56 5.11 31.27
CA SER A 2 -6.97 3.74 30.90
C SER A 2 -5.81 2.77 31.11
N SER A 3 -6.10 1.54 31.53
CA SER A 3 -5.06 0.51 31.65
C SER A 3 -4.54 0.13 30.26
N ALA A 4 -3.37 -0.49 30.18
CA ALA A 4 -2.84 -0.97 28.90
C ALA A 4 -3.79 -1.99 28.24
N ALA A 5 -4.46 -2.82 29.06
CA ALA A 5 -5.48 -3.76 28.64
C ALA A 5 -6.69 -3.06 28.00
N ASP A 6 -7.22 -2.02 28.66
CA ASP A 6 -8.36 -1.25 28.14
C ASP A 6 -8.01 -0.63 26.78
N ARG A 7 -6.78 -0.10 26.66
CA ARG A 7 -6.29 0.52 25.42
C ARG A 7 -6.15 -0.48 24.28
N ASN A 8 -5.68 -1.69 24.56
CA ASN A 8 -5.53 -2.74 23.54
C ASN A 8 -6.91 -3.17 22.99
N ALA A 9 -7.88 -3.38 23.87
CA ALA A 9 -9.25 -3.71 23.49
C ALA A 9 -9.95 -2.56 22.73
N GLU A 10 -9.70 -1.31 23.12
CA GLU A 10 -10.22 -0.12 22.44
C GLU A 10 -9.64 0.02 21.02
N ILE A 11 -8.33 -0.16 20.86
CA ILE A 11 -7.66 -0.14 19.54
C ILE A 11 -8.21 -1.25 18.66
N TRP A 12 -8.27 -2.48 19.19
CA TRP A 12 -8.80 -3.65 18.50
C TRP A 12 -10.22 -3.42 17.98
N SER A 13 -11.14 -3.03 18.87
CA SER A 13 -12.56 -2.84 18.53
C SER A 13 -12.77 -1.72 17.52
N THR A 14 -12.14 -0.56 17.74
CA THR A 14 -12.27 0.61 16.86
C THR A 14 -11.73 0.31 15.46
N ARG A 15 -10.60 -0.39 15.38
CA ARG A 15 -9.98 -0.77 14.11
C ARG A 15 -10.86 -1.75 13.34
N LEU A 16 -11.34 -2.81 14.01
CA LEU A 16 -12.18 -3.83 13.37
C LEU A 16 -13.52 -3.29 12.90
N GLN A 17 -14.18 -2.43 13.69
CA GLN A 17 -15.42 -1.79 13.26
C GLN A 17 -15.25 -1.00 11.96
N LYS A 18 -14.18 -0.21 11.85
CA LYS A 18 -13.89 0.57 10.63
C LYS A 18 -13.62 -0.33 9.43
N GLU A 19 -12.80 -1.35 9.61
CA GLU A 19 -12.44 -2.25 8.51
C GLU A 19 -13.58 -3.16 8.07
N LEU A 20 -14.38 -3.69 9.00
CA LEU A 20 -15.56 -4.47 8.67
C LEU A 20 -16.62 -3.61 7.98
N LEU A 21 -16.80 -2.37 8.42
CA LEU A 21 -17.68 -1.43 7.74
C LEU A 21 -17.20 -1.21 6.29
N ALA A 22 -15.91 -0.99 6.07
CA ALA A 22 -15.35 -0.84 4.73
C ALA A 22 -15.58 -2.11 3.87
N LEU A 23 -15.27 -3.29 4.41
CA LEU A 23 -15.45 -4.59 3.73
C LEU A 23 -16.91 -4.86 3.33
N THR A 24 -17.87 -4.46 4.16
CA THR A 24 -19.30 -4.75 3.96
C THR A 24 -20.04 -3.67 3.17
N THR A 25 -19.53 -2.44 3.14
CA THR A 25 -20.12 -1.33 2.37
C THR A 25 -19.55 -1.16 0.97
N ALA A 26 -18.50 -1.91 0.63
CA ALA A 26 -17.92 -1.93 -0.71
C ALA A 26 -19.01 -2.24 -1.75
N THR A 27 -19.28 -1.28 -2.64
CA THR A 27 -20.25 -1.44 -3.72
C THR A 27 -19.61 -2.18 -4.90
N LYS A 28 -20.44 -2.75 -5.79
CA LYS A 28 -19.97 -3.35 -7.06
C LYS A 28 -19.14 -2.40 -7.92
N GLU A 29 -19.29 -1.08 -7.73
CA GLU A 29 -18.59 -0.04 -8.49
C GLU A 29 -17.20 0.30 -7.93
N SER A 30 -16.94 -0.02 -6.66
CA SER A 30 -15.62 0.17 -6.04
C SER A 30 -15.32 -1.00 -5.09
N PRO A 31 -15.14 -2.22 -5.64
CA PRO A 31 -14.87 -3.38 -4.81
C PRO A 31 -13.47 -3.27 -4.21
N LEU A 32 -13.38 -3.35 -2.89
CA LEU A 32 -12.11 -3.41 -2.16
C LEU A 32 -11.35 -4.72 -2.44
N LEU A 33 -12.09 -5.79 -2.73
CA LEU A 33 -11.55 -7.11 -3.01
C LEU A 33 -11.61 -7.41 -4.52
N PRO A 34 -10.63 -8.12 -5.07
CA PRO A 34 -10.69 -8.59 -6.45
C PRO A 34 -11.96 -9.42 -6.72
N PRO A 35 -12.45 -9.49 -7.97
CA PRO A 35 -13.72 -10.14 -8.30
C PRO A 35 -13.76 -11.66 -8.07
N PHE A 36 -12.60 -12.31 -7.84
CA PHE A 36 -12.51 -13.72 -7.51
C PHE A 36 -12.58 -13.99 -5.99
N ILE A 37 -12.70 -12.95 -5.17
CA ILE A 37 -12.83 -13.03 -3.72
C ILE A 37 -14.14 -12.39 -3.31
N ASN A 38 -15.02 -13.17 -2.69
CA ASN A 38 -16.32 -12.72 -2.21
C ASN A 38 -16.41 -12.86 -0.70
N LEU A 39 -16.80 -11.79 0.00
CA LEU A 39 -17.08 -11.86 1.43
C LEU A 39 -18.36 -12.67 1.67
N GLU A 40 -18.28 -13.74 2.45
CA GLU A 40 -19.40 -14.65 2.70
C GLU A 40 -20.14 -14.28 3.99
N LYS A 41 -19.40 -14.22 5.11
CA LYS A 41 -19.95 -13.95 6.43
C LYS A 41 -18.93 -13.24 7.29
N HIS A 42 -19.39 -12.41 8.22
CA HIS A 42 -18.57 -11.93 9.32
C HIS A 42 -19.34 -12.04 10.64
N GLU A 43 -18.60 -12.12 11.73
CA GLU A 43 -19.10 -12.13 13.10
C GLU A 43 -18.24 -11.16 13.91
N LEU A 44 -18.87 -10.20 14.59
CA LEU A 44 -18.22 -9.27 15.50
C LEU A 44 -19.02 -9.22 16.79
N ASP A 45 -18.42 -9.66 17.89
CA ASP A 45 -18.93 -9.48 19.24
C ASP A 45 -17.85 -8.80 20.08
N ILE A 46 -18.05 -7.50 20.32
CA ILE A 46 -17.10 -6.66 21.06
C ILE A 46 -17.05 -7.08 22.54
N GLY A 47 -18.17 -7.49 23.12
CA GLY A 47 -18.24 -7.90 24.52
C GLY A 47 -17.50 -9.22 24.75
N GLN A 48 -17.55 -10.12 23.78
CA GLN A 48 -16.83 -11.40 23.82
C GLN A 48 -15.43 -11.35 23.19
N GLY A 49 -14.99 -10.20 22.69
CA GLY A 49 -13.72 -10.05 22.00
C GLY A 49 -13.60 -10.96 20.76
N THR A 50 -14.72 -11.34 20.15
CA THR A 50 -14.76 -12.28 19.03
C THR A 50 -14.88 -11.53 17.73
N CYS A 51 -13.99 -11.83 16.78
CA CYS A 51 -14.17 -11.37 15.41
C CYS A 51 -13.66 -12.40 14.41
N LYS A 52 -14.54 -12.81 13.50
CA LYS A 52 -14.27 -13.79 12.44
C LYS A 52 -14.80 -13.28 11.12
N VAL A 53 -14.03 -13.50 10.06
CA VAL A 53 -14.37 -13.07 8.70
C VAL A 53 -14.18 -14.27 7.77
N SER A 54 -15.25 -14.71 7.12
CA SER A 54 -15.23 -15.79 6.13
C SER A 54 -15.39 -15.22 4.74
N PHE A 55 -14.55 -15.68 3.82
CA PHE A 55 -14.60 -15.29 2.42
C PHE A 55 -14.41 -16.50 1.51
N VAL A 56 -15.05 -16.41 0.34
CA VAL A 56 -15.03 -17.40 -0.73
C VAL A 56 -14.03 -16.95 -1.79
N ILE A 57 -13.20 -17.89 -2.23
CA ILE A 57 -12.30 -17.73 -3.36
C ILE A 57 -12.89 -18.55 -4.51
N ASP A 58 -13.27 -17.87 -5.58
CA ASP A 58 -13.74 -18.49 -6.80
C ASP A 58 -12.55 -18.97 -7.62
N VAL A 59 -12.54 -20.27 -7.89
CA VAL A 59 -11.46 -20.95 -8.59
C VAL A 59 -11.97 -21.42 -9.95
N PRO A 60 -11.25 -21.14 -11.06
CA PRO A 60 -11.63 -21.67 -12.36
C PRO A 60 -11.56 -23.20 -12.34
N ASN A 61 -12.60 -23.86 -12.84
CA ASN A 61 -12.67 -25.32 -12.84
C ASN A 61 -11.58 -25.90 -13.76
N PRO A 62 -10.59 -26.67 -13.23
CA PRO A 62 -9.50 -27.20 -14.05
C PRO A 62 -9.99 -28.16 -15.15
N LYS A 63 -11.21 -28.69 -15.05
CA LYS A 63 -11.79 -29.58 -16.07
C LYS A 63 -12.27 -28.85 -17.34
N GLU A 64 -12.47 -27.52 -17.30
CA GLU A 64 -12.92 -26.76 -18.47
C GLU A 64 -11.78 -26.19 -19.31
N THR A 65 -10.56 -26.17 -18.80
CA THR A 65 -9.37 -25.76 -19.56
C THR A 65 -8.71 -26.97 -20.24
N THR A 66 -9.49 -27.69 -21.05
CA THR A 66 -8.86 -28.51 -22.09
C THR A 66 -8.47 -27.54 -23.21
N PRO A 67 -7.18 -27.33 -23.51
CA PRO A 67 -6.78 -26.53 -24.66
C PRO A 67 -7.31 -27.26 -25.90
N THR A 68 -8.34 -26.71 -26.53
CA THR A 68 -8.71 -27.06 -27.90
C THR A 68 -7.46 -26.91 -28.74
N ALA A 69 -6.84 -28.05 -29.08
CA ALA A 69 -5.65 -28.10 -29.91
C ALA A 69 -5.93 -27.28 -31.17
N ALA A 70 -5.00 -26.37 -31.47
CA ALA A 70 -5.02 -25.49 -32.62
C ALA A 70 -5.39 -26.29 -33.89
N ALA A 71 -6.59 -26.04 -34.40
CA ALA A 71 -6.92 -26.35 -35.78
C ALA A 71 -6.04 -25.45 -36.67
N GLU A 72 -5.39 -26.09 -37.63
CA GLU A 72 -4.60 -25.44 -38.67
C GLU A 72 -5.41 -24.33 -39.39
N PRO A 73 -4.76 -23.24 -39.82
CA PRO A 73 -5.44 -22.12 -40.48
C PRO A 73 -5.81 -22.51 -41.92
N THR A 74 -7.10 -22.79 -42.15
CA THR A 74 -7.68 -22.72 -43.50
C THR A 74 -8.12 -21.29 -43.82
N THR A 75 -7.73 -20.88 -45.02
CA THR A 75 -7.87 -19.61 -45.73
C THR A 75 -9.30 -19.04 -45.74
N PRO A 76 -9.51 -17.71 -45.63
CA PRO A 76 -10.83 -17.11 -45.73
C PRO A 76 -11.23 -16.87 -47.20
N SER A 77 -12.38 -17.42 -47.60
CA SER A 77 -13.10 -17.02 -48.82
C SER A 77 -14.24 -16.07 -48.48
N THR A 78 -14.18 -14.90 -49.09
CA THR A 78 -15.17 -13.84 -49.19
C THR A 78 -16.55 -14.34 -49.64
N SER A 79 -17.63 -13.95 -48.94
CA SER A 79 -18.93 -13.74 -49.56
C SER A 79 -19.75 -12.71 -48.78
N GLU A 80 -20.01 -11.61 -49.47
CA GLU A 80 -20.92 -10.51 -49.11
C GLU A 80 -22.40 -10.93 -49.20
N GLY A 81 -23.25 -10.16 -48.52
CA GLY A 81 -24.72 -10.20 -48.60
C GLY A 81 -25.32 -10.64 -47.27
N GLY A 82 -26.17 -9.89 -46.58
CA GLY A 82 -27.06 -8.80 -46.96
C GLY A 82 -28.38 -9.04 -46.22
N GLU A 83 -29.03 -7.95 -45.78
CA GLU A 83 -30.44 -7.85 -45.33
C GLU A 83 -30.79 -8.08 -43.84
N THR A 84 -30.94 -6.93 -43.15
CA THR A 84 -32.04 -6.58 -42.22
C THR A 84 -33.42 -6.99 -42.75
N PRO A 85 -34.44 -7.32 -41.92
CA PRO A 85 -35.15 -6.26 -41.17
C PRO A 85 -35.90 -6.63 -39.87
N GLN A 86 -36.32 -5.56 -39.19
CA GLN A 86 -37.58 -5.38 -38.45
C GLN A 86 -37.79 -5.96 -37.04
N SER A 87 -37.80 -5.02 -36.09
CA SER A 87 -38.67 -4.97 -34.91
C SER A 87 -40.15 -4.79 -35.34
N PRO A 88 -41.16 -5.20 -34.55
CA PRO A 88 -41.72 -4.24 -33.59
C PRO A 88 -42.33 -4.81 -32.28
N SER A 89 -42.38 -3.90 -31.30
CA SER A 89 -43.51 -3.58 -30.41
C SER A 89 -43.97 -4.52 -29.28
N ALA A 90 -43.79 -3.97 -28.08
CA ALA A 90 -44.55 -4.04 -26.82
C ALA A 90 -45.99 -4.58 -26.85
N THR A 91 -46.37 -5.24 -25.74
CA THR A 91 -47.70 -5.12 -25.12
C THR A 91 -47.61 -5.34 -23.60
N GLU A 92 -48.18 -4.41 -22.85
CA GLU A 92 -48.43 -4.46 -21.40
C GLU A 92 -49.54 -5.47 -21.05
N GLY A 93 -49.51 -6.03 -19.84
CA GLY A 93 -50.62 -6.83 -19.32
C GLY A 93 -50.42 -7.23 -17.86
N ALA A 94 -51.32 -6.76 -17.00
CA ALA A 94 -51.22 -6.73 -15.55
C ALA A 94 -51.59 -8.04 -14.82
N SER A 95 -51.12 -8.12 -13.56
CA SER A 95 -51.79 -8.61 -12.35
C SER A 95 -52.39 -10.03 -12.30
N ALA A 96 -51.91 -10.86 -11.36
CA ALA A 96 -52.70 -11.30 -10.19
C ALA A 96 -51.97 -12.41 -9.41
N ALA A 97 -52.11 -12.33 -8.09
CA ALA A 97 -51.64 -13.30 -7.12
C ALA A 97 -52.30 -14.69 -7.29
N SER A 98 -51.53 -15.75 -7.02
CA SER A 98 -52.08 -16.93 -6.36
C SER A 98 -51.01 -17.67 -5.58
N SER A 99 -51.29 -17.79 -4.29
CA SER A 99 -50.69 -18.71 -3.34
C SER A 99 -51.11 -20.14 -3.66
N ALA A 100 -50.14 -21.05 -3.83
CA ALA A 100 -50.39 -22.48 -3.73
C ALA A 100 -49.12 -23.19 -3.25
N SER A 101 -49.26 -23.81 -2.09
CA SER A 101 -48.39 -24.82 -1.50
C SER A 101 -48.22 -26.02 -2.43
N SER A 102 -46.98 -26.44 -2.66
CA SER A 102 -46.68 -27.79 -3.14
C SER A 102 -45.45 -28.33 -2.41
N ASP A 103 -45.66 -29.48 -1.75
CA ASP A 103 -44.64 -30.42 -1.32
C ASP A 103 -43.70 -30.72 -2.50
N ALA A 104 -42.45 -30.28 -2.38
CA ALA A 104 -41.40 -30.55 -3.36
C ALA A 104 -40.46 -31.60 -2.80
N ALA A 105 -40.48 -32.78 -3.42
CA ALA A 105 -39.40 -33.75 -3.36
C ALA A 105 -38.05 -33.07 -3.65
N PRO A 106 -36.93 -33.54 -3.06
CA PRO A 106 -35.66 -32.81 -3.07
C PRO A 106 -35.20 -32.54 -4.51
N ALA A 107 -35.27 -31.27 -4.90
CA ALA A 107 -34.71 -30.79 -6.14
C ALA A 107 -33.23 -31.14 -6.19
N ALA A 108 -32.80 -31.79 -7.28
CA ALA A 108 -31.40 -32.04 -7.56
C ALA A 108 -30.65 -30.70 -7.47
N THR A 109 -29.83 -30.58 -6.43
CA THR A 109 -29.02 -29.40 -6.13
C THR A 109 -28.16 -29.10 -7.35
N ALA A 110 -28.39 -27.96 -7.98
CA ALA A 110 -27.51 -27.45 -9.02
C ALA A 110 -26.07 -27.52 -8.49
N ALA A 111 -25.19 -28.23 -9.21
CA ALA A 111 -23.83 -28.47 -8.79
C ALA A 111 -23.16 -27.11 -8.53
N GLU A 112 -22.98 -26.78 -7.26
CA GLU A 112 -22.40 -25.52 -6.83
C GLU A 112 -20.99 -25.43 -7.39
N ALA A 113 -20.63 -24.29 -7.98
CA ALA A 113 -19.30 -24.08 -8.53
C ALA A 113 -18.24 -24.38 -7.46
N PRO A 114 -17.08 -24.95 -7.84
CA PRO A 114 -16.02 -25.26 -6.89
C PRO A 114 -15.57 -23.99 -6.17
N ARG A 115 -15.84 -23.94 -4.85
CA ARG A 115 -15.57 -22.78 -3.99
C ARG A 115 -14.65 -23.19 -2.86
N ILE A 116 -13.65 -22.35 -2.58
CA ILE A 116 -12.78 -22.49 -1.42
C ILE A 116 -13.20 -21.44 -0.40
N VAL A 117 -13.46 -21.87 0.84
CA VAL A 117 -13.82 -20.96 1.93
C VAL A 117 -12.66 -20.86 2.89
N VAL A 118 -12.26 -19.63 3.19
CA VAL A 118 -11.20 -19.31 4.15
C VAL A 118 -11.80 -18.44 5.27
N ALA A 119 -11.40 -18.72 6.50
CA ALA A 119 -11.77 -17.93 7.66
C ALA A 119 -10.55 -17.19 8.23
N LEU A 120 -10.65 -15.88 8.39
CA LEU A 120 -9.76 -15.09 9.23
C LEU A 120 -10.35 -14.96 10.62
N ASN A 121 -9.52 -15.19 11.64
CA ASN A 121 -9.85 -14.99 13.02
C ASN A 121 -8.90 -13.94 13.63
N VAL A 122 -9.51 -12.85 14.10
CA VAL A 122 -8.88 -11.71 14.78
C VAL A 122 -9.42 -11.53 16.19
N SER A 123 -9.97 -12.59 16.78
CA SER A 123 -10.49 -12.55 18.15
C SER A 123 -9.36 -12.28 19.16
N LEU A 124 -9.69 -11.59 20.25
CA LEU A 124 -8.79 -11.41 21.38
C LEU A 124 -8.41 -12.77 21.98
N ALA A 125 -7.17 -12.90 22.43
CA ALA A 125 -6.71 -14.10 23.10
C ALA A 125 -7.54 -14.32 24.39
N ARG A 126 -7.71 -15.60 24.75
CA ARG A 126 -8.37 -16.00 25.99
C ARG A 126 -7.36 -16.66 26.89
N LYS A 127 -7.44 -16.38 28.19
CA LYS A 127 -6.57 -17.01 29.18
C LYS A 127 -6.89 -18.51 29.26
N PRO A 128 -5.89 -19.39 29.25
CA PRO A 128 -6.12 -20.84 29.36
C PRO A 128 -6.81 -21.25 30.67
N SER A 129 -6.61 -20.48 31.75
CA SER A 129 -7.06 -20.83 33.09
C SER A 129 -8.57 -20.72 33.29
N ASP A 130 -9.20 -19.69 32.73
CA ASP A 130 -10.60 -19.34 33.01
C ASP A 130 -11.41 -19.00 31.75
N GLY A 131 -10.78 -18.99 30.57
CA GLY A 131 -11.42 -18.61 29.30
C GLY A 131 -11.80 -17.13 29.23
N SER A 132 -11.40 -16.31 30.21
CA SER A 132 -11.60 -14.87 30.19
C SER A 132 -10.74 -14.20 29.12
N LEU A 133 -11.11 -12.99 28.71
CA LEU A 133 -10.35 -12.24 27.73
C LEU A 133 -8.98 -11.86 28.30
N ASP A 134 -7.94 -12.22 27.56
CA ASP A 134 -6.58 -11.76 27.83
C ASP A 134 -6.32 -10.46 27.07
N ALA A 135 -6.79 -9.36 27.64
CA ALA A 135 -6.53 -8.02 27.09
C ALA A 135 -5.05 -7.59 27.19
N THR A 136 -4.21 -8.35 27.91
CA THR A 136 -2.76 -8.07 28.02
C THR A 136 -1.95 -8.72 26.91
N ALA A 137 -2.47 -9.79 26.29
CA ALA A 137 -1.84 -10.41 25.14
C ALA A 137 -1.86 -9.46 23.92
N PRO A 138 -0.78 -9.44 23.10
CA PRO A 138 -0.80 -8.73 21.83
C PRO A 138 -1.99 -9.19 20.99
N ALA A 139 -2.72 -8.24 20.42
CA ALA A 139 -3.88 -8.50 19.58
C ALA A 139 -3.80 -7.71 18.27
N TYR A 140 -4.70 -8.01 17.34
CA TYR A 140 -4.87 -7.21 16.13
C TYR A 140 -5.05 -5.72 16.48
N PRO A 141 -4.36 -4.78 15.80
CA PRO A 141 -3.57 -4.96 14.57
C PRO A 141 -2.07 -5.25 14.79
N PHE A 142 -1.62 -5.43 16.03
CA PHE A 142 -0.20 -5.62 16.36
C PHE A 142 0.34 -7.01 15.99
N ILE A 143 -0.54 -7.99 15.87
CA ILE A 143 -0.27 -9.33 15.31
C ILE A 143 -1.15 -9.59 14.09
N PRO A 144 -0.70 -10.38 13.11
CA PRO A 144 -1.51 -10.72 11.95
C PRO A 144 -2.76 -11.53 12.34
N PRO A 145 -3.84 -11.44 11.55
CA PRO A 145 -4.96 -12.37 11.67
C PRO A 145 -4.48 -13.82 11.53
N SER A 146 -5.14 -14.73 12.22
CA SER A 146 -4.99 -16.17 11.94
C SER A 146 -5.88 -16.56 10.77
N SER A 147 -5.33 -17.23 9.75
CA SER A 147 -6.08 -17.72 8.59
C SER A 147 -6.24 -19.23 8.65
N THR A 148 -7.42 -19.75 8.32
CA THR A 148 -7.72 -21.19 8.34
C THR A 148 -8.55 -21.58 7.12
N LEU A 149 -8.19 -22.68 6.47
CA LEU A 149 -8.96 -23.26 5.38
C LEU A 149 -10.26 -23.87 5.93
N ALA A 150 -11.42 -23.26 5.71
CA ALA A 150 -12.69 -23.78 6.21
C ALA A 150 -13.21 -24.93 5.33
N SER A 151 -13.13 -24.78 4.00
CA SER A 151 -13.56 -25.81 3.05
C SER A 151 -12.82 -25.68 1.70
N GLY A 152 -12.87 -26.74 0.89
CA GLY A 152 -12.28 -26.75 -0.45
C GLY A 152 -10.91 -27.42 -0.58
N ALA A 153 -10.43 -28.13 0.46
CA ALA A 153 -9.14 -28.83 0.41
C ALA A 153 -8.98 -29.78 -0.80
N THR A 154 -10.07 -30.37 -1.31
CA THR A 154 -10.03 -31.27 -2.47
C THR A 154 -9.75 -30.57 -3.81
N LEU A 155 -9.75 -29.24 -3.84
CA LEU A 155 -9.50 -28.45 -5.05
C LEU A 155 -8.01 -28.11 -5.23
N PHE A 156 -7.17 -28.37 -4.22
CA PHE A 156 -5.74 -28.11 -4.31
C PHE A 156 -4.99 -29.17 -5.15
N PRO A 157 -3.85 -28.81 -5.75
CA PRO A 157 -3.05 -29.73 -6.56
C PRO A 157 -2.57 -30.97 -5.79
N SER A 158 -2.28 -32.05 -6.53
CA SER A 158 -1.67 -33.25 -5.95
C SER A 158 -0.34 -32.92 -5.28
N GLY A 159 -0.14 -33.44 -4.05
CA GLY A 159 1.03 -33.14 -3.23
C GLY A 159 0.79 -32.06 -2.17
N SER A 160 -0.31 -31.31 -2.28
CA SER A 160 -0.73 -30.39 -1.22
C SER A 160 -1.02 -31.17 0.06
N THR A 161 -0.50 -30.68 1.20
CA THR A 161 -0.71 -31.32 2.51
C THR A 161 -1.84 -30.68 3.30
N ILE A 162 -2.37 -29.55 2.81
CA ILE A 162 -3.41 -28.78 3.46
C ILE A 162 -4.76 -29.50 3.49
N LYS A 163 -5.46 -29.42 4.63
CA LYS A 163 -6.78 -29.99 4.90
C LYS A 163 -7.73 -28.91 5.41
N ASN A 164 -9.04 -29.17 5.33
CA ASN A 164 -10.02 -28.31 5.98
C ASN A 164 -9.76 -28.29 7.49
N GLY A 165 -9.59 -27.10 8.06
CA GLY A 165 -9.18 -26.85 9.43
C GLY A 165 -7.71 -26.45 9.57
N ASP A 166 -6.89 -26.63 8.53
CA ASP A 166 -5.46 -26.30 8.61
C ASP A 166 -5.23 -24.78 8.48
N PRO A 167 -4.20 -24.26 9.18
CA PRO A 167 -3.84 -22.86 9.06
C PRO A 167 -3.17 -22.57 7.72
N ILE A 168 -3.50 -21.41 7.14
CA ILE A 168 -2.81 -20.85 5.97
C ILE A 168 -1.88 -19.74 6.46
N ALA A 169 -0.62 -19.75 6.04
CA ALA A 169 0.32 -18.69 6.39
C ALA A 169 -0.07 -17.39 5.68
N ILE A 170 0.00 -16.28 6.40
CA ILE A 170 -0.11 -14.95 5.79
C ILE A 170 1.31 -14.51 5.48
N ASP A 171 1.72 -14.67 4.22
CA ASP A 171 3.08 -14.38 3.75
C ASP A 171 3.18 -12.90 3.35
N CYS A 172 3.06 -12.02 4.35
CA CYS A 172 3.36 -10.61 4.19
C CYS A 172 4.09 -10.09 5.42
N ASP A 173 4.93 -9.05 5.23
CA ASP A 173 5.60 -8.35 6.32
C ASP A 173 4.57 -7.58 7.15
N TRP A 174 3.92 -8.27 8.08
CA TRP A 174 2.78 -7.73 8.82
C TRP A 174 3.19 -6.50 9.63
N THR A 175 2.43 -5.42 9.46
CA THR A 175 2.58 -4.20 10.25
C THR A 175 1.21 -3.72 10.72
N PRO A 176 1.12 -2.98 11.84
CA PRO A 176 -0.16 -2.45 12.33
C PRO A 176 -0.89 -1.51 11.37
N SER A 177 -0.21 -1.01 10.33
CA SER A 177 -0.81 -0.22 9.26
C SER A 177 -1.57 -1.05 8.22
N LEU A 178 -1.34 -2.37 8.15
CA LEU A 178 -2.08 -3.26 7.25
C LEU A 178 -3.50 -3.52 7.76
N HIS A 179 -4.37 -3.89 6.83
CA HIS A 179 -5.80 -4.09 7.03
C HIS A 179 -6.16 -5.57 6.80
N LEU A 180 -7.33 -5.98 7.26
CA LEU A 180 -7.95 -7.27 6.95
C LEU A 180 -8.06 -7.51 5.44
N THR A 181 -8.31 -6.47 4.65
CA THR A 181 -8.32 -6.57 3.18
C THR A 181 -6.99 -7.06 2.62
N ASP A 182 -5.87 -6.62 3.20
CA ASP A 182 -4.53 -7.03 2.76
C ASP A 182 -4.26 -8.50 3.11
N ALA A 183 -4.68 -8.93 4.31
CA ALA A 183 -4.63 -10.34 4.71
C ALA A 183 -5.50 -11.24 3.81
N ILE A 184 -6.73 -10.83 3.52
CA ILE A 184 -7.65 -11.54 2.61
C ILE A 184 -7.03 -11.64 1.22
N LEU A 185 -6.47 -10.55 0.70
CA LEU A 185 -5.85 -10.52 -0.62
C LEU A 185 -4.63 -11.44 -0.69
N ASN A 186 -3.74 -11.40 0.30
CA ASN A 186 -2.56 -12.24 0.36
C ASN A 186 -2.93 -13.74 0.33
N VAL A 187 -3.84 -14.16 1.22
CA VAL A 187 -4.29 -15.55 1.27
C VAL A 187 -5.04 -15.95 0.01
N GLY A 188 -5.90 -15.06 -0.50
CA GLY A 188 -6.66 -15.28 -1.73
C GLY A 188 -5.75 -15.49 -2.95
N LEU A 189 -4.68 -14.70 -3.07
CA LEU A 189 -3.69 -14.85 -4.13
C LEU A 189 -2.90 -16.15 -3.98
N GLN A 190 -2.42 -16.49 -2.78
CA GLN A 190 -1.68 -17.72 -2.54
C GLN A 190 -2.49 -18.97 -2.92
N VAL A 191 -3.76 -19.03 -2.52
CA VAL A 191 -4.66 -20.13 -2.87
C VAL A 191 -4.90 -20.19 -4.39
N LYS A 192 -5.17 -19.05 -5.01
CA LYS A 192 -5.41 -18.96 -6.45
C LYS A 192 -4.19 -19.37 -7.27
N GLU A 193 -3.01 -18.89 -6.90
CA GLU A 193 -1.75 -19.20 -7.58
C GLU A 193 -1.39 -20.67 -7.44
N SER A 194 -1.53 -21.25 -6.23
CA SER A 194 -1.35 -22.69 -6.01
C SER A 194 -2.18 -23.50 -7.00
N ILE A 195 -3.45 -23.17 -7.20
CA ILE A 195 -4.33 -23.94 -8.08
C ILE A 195 -4.02 -23.68 -9.56
N LEU A 196 -3.80 -22.43 -9.94
CA LEU A 196 -3.52 -22.08 -11.34
C LEU A 196 -2.17 -22.61 -11.83
N GLN A 197 -1.17 -22.63 -10.96
CA GLN A 197 0.18 -23.07 -11.30
C GLN A 197 0.41 -24.56 -11.01
N GLY A 198 -0.52 -25.21 -10.31
CA GLY A 198 -0.37 -26.60 -9.88
C GLY A 198 0.66 -26.78 -8.75
N GLU A 199 0.99 -25.70 -8.02
CA GLU A 199 1.95 -25.74 -6.93
C GLU A 199 1.29 -26.26 -5.63
N PRO A 200 1.84 -27.29 -4.99
CA PRO A 200 1.32 -27.81 -3.72
C PRO A 200 1.25 -26.74 -2.63
N LEU A 201 0.10 -26.59 -1.98
CA LEU A 201 -0.03 -25.77 -0.78
C LEU A 201 0.14 -26.63 0.47
N HIS A 202 1.00 -26.16 1.37
CA HIS A 202 1.27 -26.83 2.64
C HIS A 202 0.61 -26.06 3.79
N ALA A 203 0.06 -26.81 4.75
CA ALA A 203 -0.39 -26.22 6.00
C ALA A 203 0.78 -25.48 6.67
N ALA A 204 0.50 -24.29 7.20
CA ALA A 204 1.50 -23.59 8.00
C ALA A 204 1.88 -24.49 9.18
N LEU A 205 3.19 -24.71 9.39
CA LEU A 205 3.68 -25.42 10.58
C LEU A 205 3.23 -24.60 11.78
N GLY A 206 2.19 -25.08 12.45
CA GLY A 206 1.48 -24.28 13.43
C GLY A 206 2.41 -23.87 14.56
N ASN A 207 2.59 -22.56 14.73
CA ASN A 207 2.77 -21.96 16.05
C ASN A 207 1.43 -21.96 16.85
N ASN A 208 0.39 -22.66 16.34
CA ASN A 208 -0.99 -22.66 16.83
C ASN A 208 -1.36 -23.92 17.63
N THR A 209 -0.48 -24.35 18.53
CA THR A 209 -0.93 -24.97 19.79
C THR A 209 -0.63 -23.97 20.89
N GLY A 210 -1.68 -23.43 21.52
CA GLY A 210 -1.64 -22.31 22.46
C GLY A 210 -0.91 -22.59 23.78
N ASP A 211 0.37 -22.93 23.71
CA ASP A 211 1.22 -23.16 24.89
C ASP A 211 2.51 -22.30 24.89
N SER A 212 2.76 -21.48 23.87
CA SER A 212 3.89 -20.53 23.91
C SER A 212 3.74 -19.34 22.96
N ILE A 213 2.89 -18.38 23.35
CA ILE A 213 2.91 -17.01 22.79
C ILE A 213 4.28 -16.32 23.06
N GLU A 214 5.04 -16.80 24.04
CA GLU A 214 6.37 -16.29 24.37
C GLU A 214 7.36 -16.43 23.21
N ASP A 215 7.31 -17.51 22.42
CA ASP A 215 8.22 -17.72 21.30
C ASP A 215 7.95 -16.78 20.12
N THR A 216 6.68 -16.44 19.86
CA THR A 216 6.32 -15.52 18.76
C THR A 216 6.71 -14.08 19.06
N VAL A 217 6.58 -13.66 20.33
CA VAL A 217 7.02 -12.32 20.76
C VAL A 217 8.54 -12.27 20.78
N ASP A 218 9.21 -13.33 21.23
CA ASP A 218 10.67 -13.40 21.18
C ASP A 218 11.21 -13.43 19.75
N ASP A 219 10.55 -14.10 18.81
CA ASP A 219 10.95 -14.10 17.40
C ASP A 219 10.65 -12.76 16.70
N LEU A 220 9.58 -12.06 17.07
CA LEU A 220 9.30 -10.70 16.60
C LEU A 220 10.30 -9.68 17.19
N VAL A 221 10.65 -9.81 18.47
CA VAL A 221 11.66 -8.98 19.15
C VAL A 221 13.08 -9.29 18.66
N LYS A 222 13.39 -10.56 18.37
CA LYS A 222 14.65 -10.98 17.71
C LYS A 222 14.69 -10.52 16.25
N GLY A 223 13.58 -10.56 15.53
CA GLY A 223 13.45 -10.01 14.17
C GLY A 223 13.72 -8.50 14.14
N ALA A 224 13.14 -7.75 15.07
CA ALA A 224 13.39 -6.31 15.22
C ALA A 224 14.85 -5.99 15.63
N LYS A 225 15.48 -6.81 16.47
CA LYS A 225 16.91 -6.68 16.82
C LYS A 225 17.84 -7.05 15.66
N ASN A 226 17.48 -8.04 14.85
CA ASN A 226 18.28 -8.47 13.69
C ASN A 226 18.19 -7.46 12.53
N PHE A 227 17.04 -6.80 12.35
CA PHE A 227 16.90 -5.71 11.38
C PHE A 227 17.80 -4.50 11.72
N GLY A 228 17.93 -4.15 13.00
CA GLY A 228 18.88 -3.12 13.46
C GLY A 228 20.35 -3.46 13.20
N ASN A 229 20.71 -4.74 13.27
CA ASN A 229 22.08 -5.21 13.00
C ASN A 229 22.39 -5.35 11.50
N PHE A 230 21.39 -5.63 10.65
CA PHE A 230 21.56 -5.74 9.20
C PHE A 230 21.81 -4.38 8.52
N LEU A 231 21.15 -3.32 9.00
CA LEU A 231 21.40 -1.94 8.53
C LEU A 231 22.76 -1.37 8.98
N GLY A 232 23.27 -1.81 10.13
CA GLY A 232 24.59 -1.38 10.65
C GLY A 232 25.79 -2.02 9.94
N SER A 233 25.61 -3.18 9.33
CA SER A 233 26.69 -3.98 8.72
C SER A 233 26.90 -3.72 7.23
N SER A 234 25.84 -3.36 6.48
CA SER A 234 25.96 -3.00 5.05
C SER A 234 26.69 -1.67 4.79
N ALA A 235 26.74 -0.75 5.75
CA ALA A 235 27.42 0.54 5.59
C ALA A 235 28.96 0.47 5.75
N ARG A 236 29.53 -0.63 6.27
CA ARG A 236 30.99 -0.79 6.43
C ARG A 236 31.68 -1.54 5.28
N GLY A 237 30.93 -2.23 4.40
CA GLY A 237 31.49 -3.08 3.35
C GLY A 237 31.85 -2.38 2.04
N MET A 238 31.36 -1.17 1.77
CA MET A 238 31.59 -0.49 0.48
C MET A 238 32.80 0.46 0.45
N ALA A 239 33.46 0.71 1.59
CA ALA A 239 34.63 1.61 1.64
C ALA A 239 35.96 0.93 1.25
N SER A 240 36.03 -0.40 1.19
CA SER A 240 37.29 -1.13 0.95
C SER A 240 37.53 -1.55 -0.50
N SER A 241 36.49 -1.66 -1.35
CA SER A 241 36.64 -2.26 -2.71
C SER A 241 37.02 -1.28 -3.83
N LEU A 242 37.35 -0.01 -3.52
CA LEU A 242 37.70 1.00 -4.53
C LEU A 242 39.17 1.46 -4.48
N SER A 243 40.00 0.86 -3.61
CA SER A 243 41.41 1.22 -3.45
C SER A 243 42.40 0.30 -4.16
N GLU A 244 41.94 -0.77 -4.83
CA GLU A 244 42.81 -1.87 -5.29
C GLU A 244 42.77 -2.12 -6.82
N LEU A 245 42.63 -1.05 -7.61
CA LEU A 245 42.64 -1.14 -9.09
C LEU A 245 43.67 -0.20 -9.76
N GLY A 246 44.68 0.22 -9.00
CA GLY A 246 45.64 1.25 -9.41
C GLY A 246 47.11 0.88 -9.29
N ALA A 247 47.52 -0.38 -9.52
CA ALA A 247 48.94 -0.70 -9.64
C ALA A 247 49.20 -2.06 -10.33
N SER A 248 49.28 -2.08 -11.66
CA SER A 248 50.01 -3.14 -12.37
C SER A 248 50.34 -2.76 -13.82
N ALA A 249 51.54 -3.19 -14.23
CA ALA A 249 52.03 -3.42 -15.58
C ALA A 249 52.68 -2.25 -16.35
N ALA A 250 54.01 -2.39 -16.43
CA ALA A 250 54.95 -1.65 -17.24
C ALA A 250 55.05 -2.19 -18.68
N ALA A 251 55.61 -1.33 -19.53
CA ALA A 251 56.47 -1.62 -20.69
C ALA A 251 55.90 -2.38 -21.91
N THR A 252 55.63 -1.66 -23.01
CA THR A 252 56.00 -2.09 -24.37
C THR A 252 56.04 -0.93 -25.39
N LYS A 253 56.84 -1.14 -26.44
CA LYS A 253 57.48 -0.19 -27.40
C LYS A 253 56.55 0.61 -28.36
N PRO A 254 57.08 1.65 -29.04
CA PRO A 254 56.29 2.66 -29.76
C PRO A 254 55.98 2.26 -31.21
N LYS A 255 54.76 2.59 -31.69
CA LYS A 255 54.39 2.61 -33.11
C LYS A 255 53.82 3.97 -33.51
N LYS A 256 54.12 4.36 -34.75
CA LYS A 256 54.00 5.67 -35.40
C LYS A 256 52.59 6.32 -35.34
N PRO A 257 52.51 7.66 -35.44
CA PRO A 257 51.28 8.41 -35.22
C PRO A 257 50.38 8.38 -36.46
N MET A 258 49.12 7.95 -36.29
CA MET A 258 48.03 8.30 -37.20
C MET A 258 47.39 9.59 -36.71
N THR A 259 47.49 10.64 -37.52
CA THR A 259 46.81 11.92 -37.37
C THR A 259 45.30 11.74 -37.45
N MET A 260 44.64 11.75 -36.30
CA MET A 260 43.18 11.91 -36.21
C MET A 260 42.78 13.36 -36.47
N PRO A 261 41.66 13.62 -37.17
CA PRO A 261 41.09 14.95 -37.31
C PRO A 261 40.71 15.53 -35.94
N LYS A 262 41.06 16.81 -35.72
CA LYS A 262 40.72 17.55 -34.51
C LYS A 262 39.20 17.58 -34.30
N VAL A 263 38.71 16.76 -33.37
CA VAL A 263 37.37 16.93 -32.79
C VAL A 263 37.41 18.21 -31.93
N PRO A 264 36.48 19.18 -32.13
CA PRO A 264 36.44 20.39 -31.32
C PRO A 264 36.23 20.00 -29.86
N LYS A 265 37.18 20.39 -28.99
CA LYS A 265 37.07 20.23 -27.54
C LYS A 265 35.83 21.00 -27.06
N PHE A 266 34.77 20.27 -26.75
CA PHE A 266 33.61 20.79 -26.05
C PHE A 266 34.03 21.04 -24.59
N THR A 267 34.59 22.21 -24.32
CA THR A 267 34.85 22.69 -22.96
C THR A 267 33.51 22.87 -22.25
N MET A 268 33.15 21.91 -21.39
CA MET A 268 32.00 22.08 -20.51
C MET A 268 32.22 23.35 -19.67
N PRO A 269 31.22 24.24 -19.58
CA PRO A 269 31.33 25.42 -18.73
C PRO A 269 31.58 24.97 -17.29
N LYS A 270 32.66 25.46 -16.68
CA LYS A 270 32.97 25.25 -15.27
C LYS A 270 31.77 25.73 -14.45
N ARG A 271 31.00 24.78 -13.93
CA ARG A 271 29.86 25.03 -13.05
C ARG A 271 30.41 25.75 -11.83
N GLN A 272 30.08 27.03 -11.69
CA GLN A 272 30.54 27.82 -10.55
C GLN A 272 30.06 27.13 -9.26
N PRO A 273 30.93 26.95 -8.25
CA PRO A 273 30.53 26.35 -6.98
C PRO A 273 29.42 27.19 -6.38
N LYS A 274 28.24 26.56 -6.20
CA LYS A 274 27.07 27.19 -5.59
C LYS A 274 27.48 27.61 -4.18
N GLN A 275 27.36 28.89 -3.84
CA GLN A 275 27.65 29.37 -2.49
C GLN A 275 26.82 28.56 -1.48
N PRO A 276 27.42 28.11 -0.36
CA PRO A 276 26.69 27.37 0.66
C PRO A 276 25.56 28.24 1.19
N ARG A 277 24.32 27.77 1.05
CA ARG A 277 23.17 28.43 1.68
C ARG A 277 23.31 28.32 3.19
N ALA A 278 22.88 29.36 3.90
CA ALA A 278 22.80 29.31 5.36
C ALA A 278 21.91 28.13 5.77
N LYS A 279 22.30 27.39 6.82
CA LYS A 279 21.47 26.31 7.37
C LYS A 279 20.17 26.91 7.92
N ALA A 280 19.04 26.28 7.62
CA ALA A 280 17.75 26.68 8.16
C ALA A 280 17.75 26.61 9.69
N THR A 281 17.09 27.57 10.32
CA THR A 281 16.92 27.62 11.78
C THR A 281 15.43 27.56 12.12
N ALA A 282 15.06 27.19 13.36
CA ALA A 282 13.63 27.13 13.74
C ALA A 282 12.89 28.46 13.52
N LYS A 283 13.57 29.61 13.64
CA LYS A 283 12.94 30.93 13.51
C LYS A 283 12.85 31.40 12.06
N GLU A 284 13.78 30.96 11.22
CA GLU A 284 13.90 31.39 9.83
C GLU A 284 13.99 30.15 8.96
N ILE A 285 12.82 29.67 8.52
CA ILE A 285 12.68 28.56 7.59
C ILE A 285 12.00 29.04 6.31
N ASN A 286 12.59 28.71 5.17
CA ASN A 286 12.11 29.12 3.86
C ASN A 286 11.78 27.90 2.99
N ILE A 287 10.94 28.13 1.98
CA ILE A 287 10.65 27.12 0.96
C ILE A 287 11.94 26.80 0.20
N ASN A 288 12.21 25.50 0.01
CA ASN A 288 13.41 24.89 -0.56
C ASN A 288 14.63 24.83 0.36
N ASP A 289 14.47 25.10 1.65
CA ASP A 289 15.53 24.79 2.61
C ASP A 289 15.68 23.28 2.78
N GLU A 290 16.92 22.82 2.93
CA GLU A 290 17.24 21.44 3.27
C GLU A 290 17.39 21.32 4.79
N ILE A 291 16.62 20.40 5.37
CA ILE A 291 16.61 20.14 6.80
C ILE A 291 17.03 18.70 7.07
N ASN A 292 17.83 18.52 8.12
CA ASN A 292 18.20 17.22 8.64
C ASN A 292 17.34 16.95 9.89
N LEU A 293 16.42 16.00 9.80
CA LEU A 293 15.48 15.66 10.87
C LEU A 293 16.17 15.12 12.13
N LEU A 294 17.44 14.73 12.04
CA LEU A 294 18.25 14.27 13.16
C LEU A 294 19.00 15.42 13.88
N GLU A 295 19.02 16.61 13.29
CA GLU A 295 19.66 17.79 13.90
C GLU A 295 18.63 18.65 14.65
N SER A 296 19.04 19.23 15.78
CA SER A 296 18.28 20.28 16.45
C SER A 296 18.09 21.47 15.50
N PRO A 297 16.90 22.09 15.43
CA PRO A 297 15.75 21.89 16.32
C PRO A 297 14.71 20.88 15.81
N TRP A 298 14.98 20.21 14.69
CA TRP A 298 13.99 19.40 13.97
C TRP A 298 13.70 18.06 14.66
N VAL A 299 14.70 17.50 15.33
CA VAL A 299 14.57 16.28 16.14
C VAL A 299 13.57 16.47 17.30
N ASP A 300 13.39 17.70 17.77
CA ASP A 300 12.48 18.05 18.87
C ASP A 300 11.06 18.43 18.37
N CYS A 301 10.71 18.11 17.12
CA CYS A 301 9.37 18.37 16.62
C CYS A 301 8.30 17.62 17.43
N ARG A 302 7.11 18.22 17.54
CA ARG A 302 5.97 17.67 18.30
C ARG A 302 5.34 16.47 17.60
N GLY A 303 5.46 16.42 16.28
CA GLY A 303 4.93 15.33 15.47
C GLY A 303 5.36 15.47 14.02
N LEU A 304 5.51 14.31 13.38
CA LEU A 304 5.79 14.15 11.96
C LEU A 304 4.76 13.18 11.38
N TYR A 305 3.96 13.66 10.44
CA TYR A 305 2.80 12.94 9.90
C TYR A 305 2.94 12.79 8.39
N SER A 306 2.70 11.59 7.84
CA SER A 306 2.71 11.42 6.37
C SER A 306 1.54 12.18 5.75
N CYS A 307 1.81 12.98 4.71
CA CYS A 307 0.78 13.68 3.97
C CYS A 307 -0.16 12.75 3.20
N LYS A 308 0.16 11.46 3.05
CA LYS A 308 -0.80 10.49 2.46
C LYS A 308 -2.05 10.33 3.32
N ALA A 309 -1.95 10.60 4.62
CA ALA A 309 -3.07 10.60 5.54
C ALA A 309 -3.83 11.94 5.57
N ILE A 310 -3.36 12.97 4.84
CA ILE A 310 -3.90 14.33 4.89
C ILE A 310 -4.39 14.70 3.49
N ARG A 311 -5.71 14.78 3.30
CA ARG A 311 -6.27 15.28 2.04
C ARG A 311 -6.00 16.78 1.89
N ARG A 312 -5.62 17.17 0.66
CA ARG A 312 -5.32 18.55 0.28
C ARG A 312 -6.52 19.18 -0.40
N PRO A 313 -6.76 20.50 -0.24
CA PRO A 313 -7.70 21.21 -1.10
C PRO A 313 -7.16 21.24 -2.53
N GLY A 314 -8.05 21.06 -3.51
CA GLY A 314 -7.69 21.21 -4.92
C GLY A 314 -6.99 22.53 -5.21
N PHE A 315 -7.38 23.63 -4.57
CA PHE A 315 -6.73 24.94 -4.79
C PHE A 315 -5.26 24.99 -4.30
N ILE A 316 -4.87 24.19 -3.29
CA ILE A 316 -3.46 24.10 -2.86
C ILE A 316 -2.69 23.24 -3.86
N GLU A 317 -3.27 22.15 -4.35
CA GLU A 317 -2.67 21.33 -5.41
C GLU A 317 -2.44 22.15 -6.70
N ASP A 318 -3.40 23.00 -7.06
CA ASP A 318 -3.30 23.93 -8.18
C ASP A 318 -2.19 24.95 -7.96
N ALA A 319 -2.12 25.56 -6.76
CA ALA A 319 -1.07 26.52 -6.42
C ALA A 319 0.33 25.89 -6.45
N MET A 320 0.48 24.66 -5.94
CA MET A 320 1.73 23.91 -6.00
C MET A 320 2.12 23.56 -7.44
N THR A 321 1.14 23.19 -8.27
CA THR A 321 1.36 22.91 -9.70
C THR A 321 1.84 24.17 -10.43
N ILE A 322 1.20 25.31 -10.19
CA ILE A 322 1.61 26.60 -10.73
C ILE A 322 3.02 27.00 -10.26
N ALA A 323 3.34 26.81 -8.98
CA ALA A 323 4.66 27.10 -8.43
C ALA A 323 5.75 26.22 -9.06
N ASN A 324 5.49 24.93 -9.24
CA ASN A 324 6.41 23.99 -9.90
C ASN A 324 6.62 24.34 -11.39
N GLN A 325 5.57 24.77 -12.09
CA GLN A 325 5.68 25.25 -13.48
C GLN A 325 6.52 26.53 -13.58
N LYS A 326 6.38 27.46 -12.62
CA LYS A 326 7.20 28.67 -12.56
C LYS A 326 8.67 28.37 -12.23
N ALA A 327 8.93 27.43 -11.33
CA ALA A 327 10.30 27.02 -10.97
C ALA A 327 11.03 26.28 -12.10
N GLY A 328 10.31 25.60 -13.00
CA GLY A 328 10.87 24.94 -14.18
C GLY A 328 11.06 25.84 -15.41
N GLY A 329 10.60 27.10 -15.36
CA GLY A 329 10.43 27.95 -16.54
C GLY A 329 11.64 28.78 -17.00
N GLN A 330 12.81 28.66 -16.37
CA GLN A 330 13.93 29.59 -16.63
C GLN A 330 15.23 28.93 -17.09
N VAL A 331 15.15 27.95 -18.01
CA VAL A 331 16.28 27.61 -18.89
C VAL A 331 15.74 27.20 -20.27
N ALA A 332 15.14 28.15 -21.00
CA ALA A 332 14.86 27.98 -22.42
C ALA A 332 16.14 28.21 -23.23
N GLY A 333 17.04 27.22 -23.22
CA GLY A 333 18.01 27.06 -24.30
C GLY A 333 17.27 26.49 -25.50
N ALA A 334 17.05 27.32 -26.51
CA ALA A 334 16.42 26.93 -27.77
C ALA A 334 17.27 25.87 -28.49
N GLY A 335 16.74 24.65 -28.61
CA GLY A 335 17.31 23.57 -29.43
C GLY A 335 17.07 22.20 -28.80
N PHE A 336 16.37 21.32 -29.51
CA PHE A 336 15.89 19.98 -29.11
C PHE A 336 14.52 19.92 -28.41
N ALA A 337 13.50 20.42 -29.08
CA ALA A 337 12.11 20.03 -28.86
C ALA A 337 11.74 18.94 -29.90
N GLY A 338 11.50 17.71 -29.45
CA GLY A 338 11.01 16.66 -30.37
C GLY A 338 10.73 15.29 -29.74
N LEU A 339 11.59 14.78 -28.86
CA LEU A 339 11.48 13.40 -28.34
C LEU A 339 11.60 13.25 -26.81
N GLY A 340 11.72 14.36 -26.08
CA GLY A 340 12.01 14.35 -24.63
C GLY A 340 10.84 14.65 -23.69
N SER A 341 9.62 14.94 -24.19
CA SER A 341 8.49 15.34 -23.33
C SER A 341 7.89 14.16 -22.57
N THR A 342 7.79 12.98 -23.19
CA THR A 342 7.29 11.74 -22.56
C THR A 342 8.28 11.13 -21.57
N PHE A 343 9.60 11.23 -21.78
CA PHE A 343 10.57 10.73 -20.79
C PHE A 343 10.62 11.58 -19.51
N ARG A 344 10.30 12.88 -19.59
CA ARG A 344 10.21 13.75 -18.39
C ARG A 344 9.00 13.44 -17.52
N SER A 345 7.87 13.06 -18.10
CA SER A 345 6.68 12.65 -17.32
C SER A 345 6.91 11.30 -16.63
N PHE A 346 7.60 10.35 -17.26
CA PHE A 346 8.00 9.09 -16.62
C PHE A 346 9.02 9.30 -15.49
N ALA A 347 10.04 10.13 -15.68
CA ALA A 347 11.00 10.44 -14.63
C ALA A 347 10.36 11.20 -13.45
N ALA A 348 9.39 12.07 -13.72
CA ALA A 348 8.61 12.74 -12.67
C ALA A 348 7.69 11.76 -11.92
N SER A 349 7.09 10.79 -12.63
CA SER A 349 6.24 9.75 -12.03
C SER A 349 7.05 8.80 -11.13
N ALA A 350 8.20 8.31 -11.60
CA ALA A 350 9.09 7.46 -10.81
C ALA A 350 9.66 8.20 -9.58
N LYS A 351 9.97 9.49 -9.73
CA LYS A 351 10.40 10.34 -8.61
C LYS A 351 9.29 10.50 -7.56
N SER A 352 8.03 10.67 -7.99
CA SER A 352 6.88 10.73 -7.08
C SER A 352 6.64 9.42 -6.30
N VAL A 353 7.05 8.26 -6.84
CA VAL A 353 6.96 6.97 -6.14
C VAL A 353 8.03 6.85 -5.05
N MET A 354 9.19 7.48 -5.24
CA MET A 354 10.34 7.43 -4.32
C MET A 354 10.38 8.57 -3.30
N GLU A 355 9.58 9.61 -3.49
CA GLU A 355 9.45 10.73 -2.57
C GLU A 355 8.18 10.60 -1.72
N GLU A 356 8.27 11.03 -0.46
CA GLU A 356 7.16 11.11 0.46
C GLU A 356 7.12 12.50 1.09
N SER A 357 5.91 13.08 1.19
CA SER A 357 5.70 14.33 1.88
C SER A 357 5.23 14.07 3.31
N PHE A 358 5.74 14.87 4.23
CA PHE A 358 5.37 14.85 5.65
C PHE A 358 4.98 16.24 6.10
N VAL A 359 4.04 16.33 7.04
CA VAL A 359 3.77 17.53 7.84
C VAL A 359 4.49 17.38 9.17
N MET A 360 5.37 18.32 9.46
CA MET A 360 6.09 18.45 10.72
C MET A 360 5.55 19.65 11.50
N ILE A 361 5.25 19.43 12.77
CA ILE A 361 4.79 20.48 13.69
C ILE A 361 5.93 20.77 14.65
N THR A 362 6.45 22.00 14.60
CA THR A 362 7.45 22.50 15.56
C THR A 362 6.78 23.48 16.51
N ASP A 363 7.52 24.04 17.48
CA ASP A 363 6.97 25.05 18.39
C ASP A 363 6.67 26.40 17.70
N THR A 364 7.23 26.65 16.52
CA THR A 364 7.11 27.95 15.81
C THR A 364 6.44 27.84 14.45
N HIS A 365 6.57 26.70 13.77
CA HIS A 365 6.12 26.52 12.39
C HIS A 365 5.44 25.17 12.18
N ILE A 366 4.46 25.17 11.26
CA ILE A 366 3.96 23.97 10.59
C ILE A 366 4.65 23.90 9.23
N ILE A 367 5.37 22.81 9.00
CA ILE A 367 6.28 22.65 7.86
C ILE A 367 5.85 21.43 7.07
N GLU A 368 5.66 21.59 5.77
CA GLU A 368 5.62 20.45 4.87
C GLU A 368 7.04 20.20 4.33
N LEU A 369 7.49 18.96 4.46
CA LEU A 369 8.80 18.53 4.02
C LEU A 369 8.65 17.33 3.09
N ARG A 370 9.39 17.37 1.98
CA ARG A 370 9.49 16.27 1.04
C ARG A 370 10.80 15.56 1.26
N SER A 371 10.75 14.26 1.49
CA SER A 371 11.91 13.43 1.74
C SER A 371 11.92 12.21 0.80
N SER A 372 13.10 11.65 0.56
CA SER A 372 13.23 10.38 -0.15
C SER A 372 12.88 9.24 0.79
N LYS A 373 12.09 8.27 0.33
CA LYS A 373 11.79 7.04 1.11
C LYS A 373 13.05 6.27 1.53
N LEU A 374 14.14 6.39 0.75
CA LEU A 374 15.42 5.76 1.04
C LEU A 374 16.25 6.53 2.08
N ASN A 375 15.95 7.82 2.28
CA ASN A 375 16.67 8.67 3.22
C ASN A 375 15.73 9.66 3.90
N LEU A 376 15.00 9.15 4.90
CA LEU A 376 14.07 9.95 5.71
C LEU A 376 14.76 10.96 6.62
N SER A 377 16.08 10.88 6.81
CA SER A 377 16.81 11.81 7.68
C SER A 377 16.92 13.21 7.08
N GLN A 378 16.78 13.36 5.76
CA GLN A 378 16.88 14.65 5.07
C GLN A 378 15.60 14.96 4.30
N GLY A 379 15.13 16.19 4.41
CA GLY A 379 13.95 16.67 3.71
C GLY A 379 14.16 18.05 3.11
N THR A 380 13.46 18.35 2.03
CA THR A 380 13.35 19.69 1.46
C THR A 380 12.01 20.29 1.86
N VAL A 381 12.04 21.48 2.44
CA VAL A 381 10.84 22.22 2.83
C VAL A 381 10.07 22.62 1.57
N THR A 382 8.84 22.12 1.42
CA THR A 382 7.95 22.48 0.30
C THR A 382 6.97 23.57 0.70
N PHE A 383 6.67 23.67 1.99
CA PHE A 383 5.76 24.66 2.54
C PHE A 383 6.14 24.94 4.00
N ALA A 384 6.03 26.20 4.44
CA ALA A 384 6.24 26.56 5.83
C ALA A 384 5.30 27.71 6.21
N ILE A 385 4.60 27.55 7.33
CA ILE A 385 3.73 28.57 7.88
C ILE A 385 4.00 28.74 9.37
N SER A 386 4.16 29.98 9.82
CA SER A 386 4.29 30.27 11.24
C SER A 386 2.98 29.95 11.96
N ILE A 387 3.09 29.34 13.15
CA ILE A 387 1.95 29.05 14.03
C ILE A 387 1.24 30.34 14.45
N ASP A 388 1.95 31.47 14.51
CA ASP A 388 1.37 32.78 14.84
C ASP A 388 0.32 33.24 13.81
N LEU A 389 0.38 32.71 12.58
CA LEU A 389 -0.59 33.00 11.52
C LEU A 389 -1.82 32.06 11.57
N MET A 390 -1.85 31.11 12.51
CA MET A 390 -2.97 30.19 12.68
C MET A 390 -4.15 30.91 13.34
N ALA A 391 -5.22 31.08 12.58
CA ALA A 391 -6.39 31.83 13.03
C ALA A 391 -7.45 30.93 13.69
N LYS A 392 -7.56 29.67 13.25
CA LYS A 392 -8.54 28.73 13.82
C LYS A 392 -8.08 27.30 13.64
N LEU A 393 -8.26 26.51 14.70
CA LEU A 393 -8.11 25.07 14.72
C LEU A 393 -9.50 24.46 14.92
N LYS A 394 -9.97 23.61 14.00
CA LYS A 394 -11.25 22.92 14.15
C LYS A 394 -11.02 21.42 14.19
N PHE A 395 -11.31 20.84 15.35
CA PHE A 395 -11.47 19.39 15.48
C PHE A 395 -12.79 19.00 14.85
N ARG A 396 -12.75 18.14 13.83
CA ARG A 396 -13.94 17.45 13.33
C ARG A 396 -14.11 16.15 14.09
N ARG A 397 -15.32 15.60 14.09
CA ARG A 397 -15.61 14.36 14.79
C ARG A 397 -14.72 13.25 14.21
N GLU A 398 -13.85 12.75 15.09
CA GLU A 398 -13.09 11.50 15.06
C GLU A 398 -11.87 11.32 14.15
N GLU A 399 -11.59 12.08 13.08
CA GLU A 399 -10.38 11.76 12.27
C GLU A 399 -9.65 12.92 11.57
N SER A 400 -10.16 14.16 11.60
CA SER A 400 -9.51 15.27 10.88
C SER A 400 -9.42 16.57 11.66
N ILE A 401 -8.32 17.27 11.41
CA ILE A 401 -8.04 18.59 11.94
C ILE A 401 -8.06 19.55 10.75
N SER A 402 -8.97 20.52 10.77
CA SER A 402 -8.95 21.62 9.80
C SER A 402 -8.17 22.78 10.40
N LEU A 403 -7.04 23.11 9.77
CA LEU A 403 -6.21 24.26 10.09
C LEU A 403 -6.63 25.45 9.21
N PHE A 404 -6.95 26.57 9.84
CA PHE A 404 -7.26 27.83 9.17
C PHE A 404 -6.21 28.87 9.48
N PHE A 405 -5.66 29.49 8.45
CA PHE A 405 -4.64 30.52 8.57
C PHE A 405 -5.16 31.85 8.05
N LYS A 406 -4.63 32.94 8.62
CA LYS A 406 -5.00 34.30 8.25
C LYS A 406 -3.73 35.15 8.11
N PRO A 407 -3.19 35.30 6.89
CA PRO A 407 -1.93 36.03 6.67
C PRO A 407 -2.00 37.50 7.11
N ALA A 408 -3.15 38.16 6.92
CA ALA A 408 -3.41 39.51 7.41
C ALA A 408 -4.82 39.63 8.02
N PRO A 409 -5.07 40.59 8.94
CA PRO A 409 -6.37 40.77 9.61
C PRO A 409 -7.57 40.96 8.68
N ASN A 410 -7.36 41.33 7.42
CA ASN A 410 -8.42 41.54 6.42
C ASN A 410 -8.51 40.42 5.37
N ASP A 411 -7.59 39.45 5.39
CA ASP A 411 -7.57 38.36 4.41
C ASP A 411 -8.58 37.25 4.78
N PRO A 412 -9.13 36.54 3.78
CA PRO A 412 -9.98 35.37 4.02
C PRO A 412 -9.20 34.24 4.70
N LEU A 413 -9.91 33.40 5.47
CA LEU A 413 -9.32 32.21 6.10
C LEU A 413 -8.90 31.19 5.02
N ILE A 414 -7.63 30.81 5.03
CA ILE A 414 -7.09 29.78 4.13
C ILE A 414 -7.18 28.43 4.86
N MET A 415 -7.90 27.47 4.27
CA MET A 415 -8.08 26.12 4.80
C MET A 415 -6.98 25.20 4.25
N MET A 416 -6.14 24.62 5.12
CA MET A 416 -5.06 23.73 4.68
C MET A 416 -5.46 22.28 4.43
N CYS A 417 -6.56 21.80 5.05
CA CYS A 417 -7.00 20.40 4.94
C CYS A 417 -8.54 20.33 4.83
N PRO A 418 -9.12 20.12 3.63
CA PRO A 418 -10.47 19.68 3.42
C PRO A 418 -10.53 18.16 3.53
N ASP A 419 -11.73 17.69 3.83
CA ASP A 419 -12.04 16.30 4.19
C ASP A 419 -11.35 15.22 3.37
#